data_AF-A0A7V0JIZ7-F1
#
_entry.id   AF-A0A7V0JIZ7-F1
#
_cell.length_a   1.000
_cell.length_b   1.000
_cell.length_c   1.000
_cell.angle_alpha   90.00
_cell.angle_beta   90.00
_cell.angle_gamma   90.00
#
_symmetry.space_group_name_H-M   'P 1'
#
loop_
_entity.id
_entity.type
_entity.pdbx_description
1 polymer ?
#
loop_
_entity_poly.entity_id
_entity_poly.type
_entity_poly.pdbx_seq_one_letter_code
_entity_poly.pdbx_strand_id
1 'polypeptide(L)'
;MNRVYTFKTILWMILGLGAAVATARFIFGLGVTTNLSDTTPWGLWIGFDVMGGVALAAGGFILTATVYIFRLEKFHGIVRPAVLTAFLGYVAVAVGLLFDLGLPWNIWHMIIFWNPHSPLFEVGWCVMLYLTVLLLEFFPVPAEEFGKLAKIRNFLLRLRLPLVIAGIALSTLHQSSLGSLFLIMPYNVHPLWYSPLLPVLFFISAVSLGIMMVSFESKFTSWLYHRQPETNLLAKLGGAARWVFLIYLAVRFIDLAVRGQLGHLSGGEWQVRMFWVEIAIAAVIPMVLLFIPRIRTSPAWQWVIALSGITGIVLNRINVGGLVHINRGETLYFPSWTEITISASVVAAAALVFLFMVERFKVWEKRPADPNADPKKIPEFDFASKASLGTPAVASRTRYSLGFIIAAAIGFALLSNKSLSSAGAESLPVEEARGWNTMWIDGDFDGDGVDFPHAQHIEKNGGDASCALCHHYNLPQDRCSGCYSCHRDMYQLSDAFRHDWHASSEGGALRCFDCHQQGLT
;
A
#
# COMPACT_ATOMS: atom_id res chain seq x y z
N MET A 1 -4.12 14.52 -29.03
CA MET A 1 -4.66 13.32 -28.36
C MET A 1 -3.84 12.05 -28.55
N ASN A 2 -2.97 11.94 -29.58
CA ASN A 2 -2.18 10.72 -29.83
C ASN A 2 -1.36 10.25 -28.60
N ARG A 3 -0.71 11.16 -27.87
CA ARG A 3 0.02 10.84 -26.63
C ARG A 3 -0.88 10.15 -25.59
N VAL A 4 -2.10 10.66 -25.42
CA VAL A 4 -3.10 10.12 -24.49
C VAL A 4 -3.49 8.70 -24.89
N TYR A 5 -3.75 8.45 -26.18
CA TYR A 5 -4.12 7.11 -26.64
C TYR A 5 -2.97 6.12 -26.45
N THR A 6 -1.75 6.45 -26.87
CA THR A 6 -0.58 5.58 -26.69
C THR A 6 -0.35 5.28 -25.21
N PHE A 7 -0.41 6.31 -24.36
CA PHE A 7 -0.23 6.15 -22.93
C PHE A 7 -1.31 5.24 -22.33
N LYS A 8 -2.60 5.47 -22.64
CA LYS A 8 -3.69 4.60 -22.17
C LYS A 8 -3.54 3.15 -22.65
N THR A 9 -3.12 2.92 -23.88
CA THR A 9 -2.85 1.56 -24.38
C THR A 9 -1.76 0.89 -23.54
N ILE A 10 -0.68 1.59 -23.22
CA ILE A 10 0.38 1.07 -22.34
C ILE A 10 -0.17 0.72 -20.95
N LEU A 11 -0.98 1.60 -20.34
CA LEU A 11 -1.59 1.32 -19.04
C LEU A 11 -2.52 0.10 -19.08
N TRP A 12 -3.31 -0.06 -20.14
CA TRP A 12 -4.17 -1.23 -20.33
C TRP A 12 -3.38 -2.52 -20.56
N MET A 13 -2.22 -2.46 -21.24
CA MET A 13 -1.32 -3.62 -21.36
C MET A 13 -0.74 -4.01 -20.00
N ILE A 14 -0.29 -3.04 -19.20
CA ILE A 14 0.20 -3.31 -17.83
C ILE A 14 -0.91 -3.91 -16.97
N LEU A 15 -2.15 -3.43 -17.07
CA LEU A 15 -3.30 -4.04 -16.39
C LEU A 15 -3.58 -5.47 -16.87
N GLY A 16 -3.42 -5.75 -18.16
CA GLY A 16 -3.56 -7.10 -18.70
C GLY A 16 -2.56 -8.07 -18.08
N LEU A 17 -1.29 -7.68 -18.03
CA LEU A 17 -0.23 -8.46 -17.38
C LEU A 17 -0.53 -8.66 -15.88
N GLY A 18 -0.95 -7.60 -15.19
CA GLY A 18 -1.37 -7.65 -13.79
C GLY A 18 -2.54 -8.55 -13.53
N ALA A 19 -3.53 -8.63 -14.43
CA ALA A 19 -4.69 -9.52 -14.28
C ALA A 19 -4.27 -10.99 -14.27
N ALA A 20 -3.28 -11.38 -15.07
CA ALA A 20 -2.74 -12.74 -15.06
C ALA A 20 -2.04 -13.04 -13.71
N VAL A 21 -1.18 -12.14 -13.24
CA VAL A 21 -0.47 -12.29 -11.96
C VAL A 21 -1.44 -12.27 -10.78
N ALA A 22 -2.44 -11.39 -10.80
CA ALA A 22 -3.50 -11.30 -9.81
C ALA A 22 -4.28 -12.60 -9.68
N THR A 23 -4.61 -13.21 -10.83
CA THR A 23 -5.28 -14.52 -10.86
C THR A 23 -4.41 -15.58 -10.18
N ALA A 24 -3.11 -15.63 -10.49
CA ALA A 24 -2.20 -16.55 -9.81
C ALA A 24 -2.09 -16.26 -8.30
N ARG A 25 -2.02 -14.99 -7.89
CA ARG A 25 -1.88 -14.56 -6.50
C ARG A 25 -3.07 -14.98 -5.63
N PHE A 26 -4.30 -14.81 -6.13
CA PHE A 26 -5.49 -15.15 -5.38
C PHE A 26 -5.84 -16.65 -5.43
N ILE A 27 -5.34 -17.40 -6.40
CA ILE A 27 -5.55 -18.87 -6.48
C ILE A 27 -4.46 -19.63 -5.73
N PHE A 28 -3.18 -19.25 -5.87
CA PHE A 28 -2.03 -20.01 -5.38
C PHE A 28 -1.29 -19.35 -4.20
N GLY A 29 -1.68 -18.14 -3.79
CA GLY A 29 -1.12 -17.46 -2.62
C GLY A 29 0.16 -16.66 -2.89
N LEU A 30 0.78 -16.18 -1.79
CA LEU A 30 1.95 -15.29 -1.81
C LEU A 30 3.23 -15.99 -2.28
N GLY A 31 3.47 -17.23 -1.84
CA GLY A 31 4.73 -17.93 -2.11
C GLY A 31 5.01 -18.19 -3.59
N VAL A 32 3.96 -18.26 -4.42
CA VAL A 32 4.09 -18.48 -5.88
C VAL A 32 4.28 -17.17 -6.66
N THR A 33 3.88 -16.03 -6.07
CA THR A 33 3.80 -14.74 -6.76
C THR A 33 4.75 -13.69 -6.23
N THR A 34 5.51 -14.01 -5.19
CA THR A 34 6.46 -13.11 -4.56
C THR A 34 7.78 -13.82 -4.29
N ASN A 35 8.83 -13.03 -4.10
CA ASN A 35 10.13 -13.48 -3.63
C ASN A 35 10.32 -13.09 -2.15
N LEU A 36 9.23 -12.90 -1.41
CA LEU A 36 9.25 -12.62 0.03
C LEU A 36 9.72 -13.87 0.78
N SER A 37 10.34 -13.64 1.93
CA SER A 37 10.78 -14.69 2.87
C SER A 37 10.47 -14.27 4.30
N ASP A 38 10.68 -15.17 5.26
CA ASP A 38 10.43 -14.88 6.68
C ASP A 38 11.35 -13.78 7.21
N THR A 39 12.56 -13.63 6.64
CA THR A 39 13.44 -12.49 6.98
C THR A 39 13.05 -11.18 6.31
N THR A 40 12.40 -11.24 5.14
CA THR A 40 11.93 -10.05 4.40
C THR A 40 10.46 -10.21 3.99
N PRO A 41 9.53 -10.10 4.95
CA PRO A 41 8.11 -10.43 4.72
C PRO A 41 7.33 -9.33 3.97
N TRP A 42 7.90 -8.14 3.83
CA TRP A 42 7.21 -6.95 3.28
C TRP A 42 7.72 -6.53 1.90
N GLY A 43 9.03 -6.56 1.69
CA GLY A 43 9.68 -6.33 0.40
C GLY A 43 9.19 -5.08 -0.35
N LEU A 44 9.05 -5.22 -1.67
CA LEU A 44 8.63 -4.16 -2.58
C LEU A 44 7.19 -3.72 -2.32
N TRP A 45 6.26 -4.63 -2.06
CA TRP A 45 4.84 -4.27 -1.98
C TRP A 45 4.53 -3.31 -0.83
N ILE A 46 4.93 -3.62 0.41
CA ILE A 46 4.69 -2.65 1.49
C ILE A 46 5.60 -1.42 1.32
N GLY A 47 6.86 -1.60 0.91
CA GLY A 47 7.81 -0.49 0.74
C GLY A 47 7.40 0.53 -0.33
N PHE A 48 6.94 0.06 -1.48
CA PHE A 48 6.51 0.90 -2.60
C PHE A 48 5.00 1.16 -2.59
N ASP A 49 4.15 0.13 -2.62
CA ASP A 49 2.71 0.30 -2.80
C ASP A 49 2.05 0.95 -1.59
N VAL A 50 2.44 0.56 -0.37
CA VAL A 50 1.87 1.13 0.85
C VAL A 50 2.64 2.38 1.27
N MET A 51 3.90 2.26 1.68
CA MET A 51 4.66 3.38 2.25
C MET A 51 4.98 4.45 1.20
N GLY A 52 5.45 4.03 0.02
CA GLY A 52 5.68 4.93 -1.11
C GLY A 52 4.38 5.53 -1.64
N GLY A 53 3.36 4.71 -1.90
CA GLY A 53 2.07 5.10 -2.46
C GLY A 53 1.33 6.11 -1.58
N VAL A 54 1.27 5.88 -0.27
CA VAL A 54 0.70 6.82 0.70
C VAL A 54 1.46 8.14 0.71
N ALA A 55 2.78 8.10 0.64
CA ALA A 55 3.60 9.32 0.63
C ALA A 55 3.50 10.08 -0.70
N LEU A 56 3.33 9.40 -1.84
CA LEU A 56 3.06 10.00 -3.15
C LEU A 56 1.71 10.73 -3.15
N ALA A 57 0.72 10.20 -2.45
CA ALA A 57 -0.61 10.80 -2.30
C ALA A 57 -0.66 12.03 -1.36
N ALA A 58 0.48 12.43 -0.76
CA ALA A 58 0.57 13.58 0.15
C ALA A 58 0.24 14.93 -0.52
N GLY A 59 0.30 15.02 -1.85
CA GLY A 59 0.05 16.26 -2.58
C GLY A 59 -1.31 16.92 -2.29
N GLY A 60 -2.36 16.11 -2.09
CA GLY A 60 -3.72 16.60 -1.85
C GLY A 60 -3.82 17.49 -0.61
N PHE A 61 -3.43 16.97 0.56
CA PHE A 61 -3.56 17.70 1.81
C PHE A 61 -2.63 18.93 1.87
N ILE A 62 -1.45 18.86 1.25
CA ILE A 62 -0.51 19.99 1.20
C ILE A 62 -1.13 21.14 0.42
N LEU A 63 -1.75 20.85 -0.72
CA LEU A 63 -2.36 21.88 -1.56
C LEU A 63 -3.66 22.42 -0.95
N THR A 64 -4.47 21.57 -0.32
CA THR A 64 -5.67 22.02 0.39
C THR A 64 -5.31 22.86 1.62
N ALA A 65 -4.29 22.49 2.40
CA ALA A 65 -3.76 23.32 3.48
C ALA A 65 -3.23 24.67 2.96
N THR A 66 -2.45 24.65 1.88
CA THR A 66 -1.89 25.84 1.23
C THR A 66 -2.98 26.83 0.81
N VAL A 67 -4.08 26.34 0.24
CA VAL A 67 -5.16 27.21 -0.27
C VAL A 67 -6.14 27.62 0.82
N TYR A 68 -6.62 26.68 1.63
CA TYR A 68 -7.72 26.94 2.56
C TYR A 68 -7.28 27.42 3.93
N ILE A 69 -6.10 27.00 4.42
CA ILE A 69 -5.55 27.42 5.71
C ILE A 69 -4.66 28.65 5.55
N PHE A 70 -3.64 28.55 4.68
CA PHE A 70 -2.71 29.65 4.44
C PHE A 70 -3.26 30.74 3.49
N ARG A 71 -4.49 30.57 2.98
CA ARG A 71 -5.20 31.52 2.11
C ARG A 71 -4.41 31.94 0.87
N LEU A 72 -3.66 31.02 0.28
CA LEU A 72 -2.89 31.26 -0.94
C LEU A 72 -3.71 30.89 -2.19
N GLU A 73 -4.66 31.76 -2.54
CA GLU A 73 -5.64 31.55 -3.62
C GLU A 73 -5.02 31.27 -5.01
N LYS A 74 -3.79 31.73 -5.24
CA LYS A 74 -3.03 31.45 -6.48
C LYS A 74 -2.87 29.96 -6.82
N PHE A 75 -3.02 29.05 -5.85
CA PHE A 75 -2.93 27.60 -6.08
C PHE A 75 -4.29 26.93 -6.30
N HIS A 76 -5.41 27.68 -6.28
CA HIS A 76 -6.76 27.10 -6.38
C HIS A 76 -6.95 26.24 -7.63
N GLY A 77 -6.36 26.65 -8.77
CA GLY A 77 -6.46 25.93 -10.05
C GLY A 77 -5.85 24.53 -10.07
N ILE A 78 -4.99 24.19 -9.10
CA ILE A 78 -4.34 22.86 -9.00
C ILE A 78 -4.84 22.02 -7.82
N VAL A 79 -5.77 22.54 -7.00
CA VAL A 79 -6.34 21.80 -5.85
C VAL A 79 -7.17 20.61 -6.30
N ARG A 80 -8.11 20.78 -7.25
CA ARG A 80 -8.99 19.69 -7.70
C ARG A 80 -8.20 18.49 -8.26
N PRO A 81 -7.20 18.67 -9.15
CA PRO A 81 -6.34 17.57 -9.58
C PRO A 81 -5.57 16.93 -8.42
N ALA A 82 -4.98 17.72 -7.52
CA ALA A 82 -4.18 17.19 -6.41
C ALA A 82 -5.02 16.36 -5.42
N VAL A 83 -6.24 16.80 -5.10
CA VAL A 83 -7.19 16.04 -4.26
C VAL A 83 -7.64 14.75 -4.96
N LEU A 84 -7.89 14.80 -6.27
CA LEU A 84 -8.20 13.60 -7.05
C LEU A 84 -7.03 12.60 -7.02
N THR A 85 -5.79 13.06 -7.23
CA THR A 85 -4.64 12.16 -7.19
C THR A 85 -4.44 11.60 -5.80
N ALA A 86 -4.61 12.40 -4.74
CA ALA A 86 -4.58 11.89 -3.38
C ALA A 86 -5.65 10.80 -3.17
N PHE A 87 -6.91 11.08 -3.52
CA PHE A 87 -7.99 10.10 -3.41
C PHE A 87 -7.67 8.78 -4.15
N LEU A 88 -7.24 8.86 -5.40
CA LEU A 88 -6.89 7.67 -6.19
C LEU A 88 -5.64 6.96 -5.69
N GLY A 89 -4.67 7.69 -5.14
CA GLY A 89 -3.49 7.10 -4.49
C GLY A 89 -3.85 6.27 -3.27
N TYR A 90 -4.80 6.73 -2.44
CA TYR A 90 -5.28 5.93 -1.30
C TYR A 90 -6.13 4.74 -1.71
N VAL A 91 -6.95 4.90 -2.77
CA VAL A 91 -7.65 3.75 -3.36
C VAL A 91 -6.64 2.72 -3.88
N ALA A 92 -5.58 3.17 -4.56
CA ALA A 92 -4.50 2.31 -5.03
C ALA A 92 -3.80 1.57 -3.88
N VAL A 93 -3.47 2.26 -2.79
CA VAL A 93 -2.90 1.63 -1.58
C VAL A 93 -3.86 0.59 -1.00
N ALA A 94 -5.15 0.92 -0.86
CA ALA A 94 -6.15 -0.01 -0.35
C ALA A 94 -6.29 -1.26 -1.24
N VAL A 95 -6.25 -1.09 -2.56
CA VAL A 95 -6.26 -2.21 -3.51
C VAL A 95 -4.97 -3.01 -3.44
N GLY A 96 -3.81 -2.35 -3.36
CA GLY A 96 -2.50 -3.00 -3.19
C GLY A 96 -2.45 -3.88 -1.93
N LEU A 97 -2.97 -3.37 -0.81
CA LEU A 97 -3.07 -4.15 0.43
C LEU A 97 -3.88 -5.45 0.28
N LEU A 98 -4.87 -5.51 -0.62
CA LEU A 98 -5.60 -6.76 -0.87
C LEU A 98 -4.72 -7.83 -1.55
N PHE A 99 -3.67 -7.42 -2.27
CA PHE A 99 -2.65 -8.33 -2.80
C PHE A 99 -1.61 -8.73 -1.75
N ASP A 100 -1.33 -7.84 -0.81
CA ASP A 100 -0.30 -8.08 0.20
C ASP A 100 -0.78 -9.01 1.31
N LEU A 101 -2.06 -8.90 1.70
CA LEU A 101 -2.62 -9.69 2.80
C LEU A 101 -2.70 -11.18 2.44
N GLY A 102 -2.22 -12.04 3.34
CA GLY A 102 -2.39 -13.50 3.21
C GLY A 102 -3.87 -13.92 3.11
N LEU A 103 -4.73 -13.29 3.91
CA LEU A 103 -6.18 -13.52 3.95
C LEU A 103 -6.95 -12.21 3.67
N PRO A 104 -7.03 -11.76 2.41
CA PRO A 104 -7.57 -10.44 2.09
C PRO A 104 -9.06 -10.29 2.40
N TRP A 105 -9.83 -11.37 2.41
CA TRP A 105 -11.24 -11.37 2.80
C TRP A 105 -11.48 -11.11 4.29
N ASN A 106 -10.45 -11.21 5.14
CA ASN A 106 -10.53 -10.93 6.58
C ASN A 106 -10.22 -9.47 6.93
N ILE A 107 -10.01 -8.59 5.96
CA ILE A 107 -9.66 -7.18 6.20
C ILE A 107 -10.70 -6.42 7.06
N TRP A 108 -11.97 -6.85 7.00
CA TRP A 108 -13.06 -6.25 7.80
C TRP A 108 -12.90 -6.49 9.30
N HIS A 109 -12.13 -7.50 9.72
CA HIS A 109 -11.99 -7.89 11.12
C HIS A 109 -11.48 -6.74 11.99
N MET A 110 -10.53 -5.94 11.46
CA MET A 110 -9.95 -4.76 12.13
C MET A 110 -10.98 -3.66 12.45
N ILE A 111 -12.10 -3.62 11.73
CA ILE A 111 -13.17 -2.62 11.93
C ILE A 111 -13.98 -2.95 13.19
N ILE A 112 -14.11 -4.23 13.52
CA ILE A 112 -14.95 -4.73 14.63
C ILE A 112 -14.09 -5.09 15.85
N PHE A 113 -12.96 -5.77 15.64
CA PHE A 113 -12.10 -6.29 16.70
C PHE A 113 -10.85 -5.43 16.81
N TRP A 114 -10.88 -4.48 17.74
CA TRP A 114 -9.86 -3.44 17.84
C TRP A 114 -8.66 -3.91 18.64
N ASN A 115 -7.46 -3.62 18.15
CA ASN A 115 -6.21 -3.77 18.91
C ASN A 115 -5.46 -2.42 18.96
N PRO A 116 -5.79 -1.54 19.93
CA PRO A 116 -5.23 -0.19 20.00
C PRO A 116 -3.73 -0.16 20.33
N HIS A 117 -3.13 -1.28 20.74
CA HIS A 117 -1.69 -1.38 21.00
C HIS A 117 -0.87 -1.64 19.74
N SER A 118 -1.52 -1.96 18.61
CA SER A 118 -0.84 -2.21 17.33
C SER A 118 -0.71 -0.92 16.52
N PRO A 119 0.51 -0.50 16.14
CA PRO A 119 0.70 0.60 15.19
C PRO A 119 0.00 0.35 13.84
N LEU A 120 -0.13 -0.91 13.42
CA LEU A 120 -0.82 -1.26 12.17
C LEU A 120 -2.33 -1.00 12.25
N PHE A 121 -2.94 -1.21 13.43
CA PHE A 121 -4.34 -0.87 13.69
C PHE A 121 -4.57 0.65 13.55
N GLU A 122 -3.69 1.46 14.14
CA GLU A 122 -3.73 2.92 14.03
C GLU A 122 -3.62 3.37 12.56
N VAL A 123 -2.64 2.84 11.83
CA VAL A 123 -2.46 3.14 10.39
C VAL A 123 -3.71 2.76 9.60
N GLY A 124 -4.24 1.55 9.80
CA GLY A 124 -5.44 1.08 9.11
C GLY A 124 -6.65 1.98 9.33
N TRP A 125 -6.92 2.36 10.58
CA TRP A 125 -8.01 3.28 10.93
C TRP A 125 -7.82 4.68 10.33
N CYS A 126 -6.62 5.23 10.44
CA CYS A 126 -6.35 6.55 9.89
C CYS A 126 -6.51 6.58 8.36
N VAL A 127 -6.04 5.53 7.66
CA VAL A 127 -6.20 5.37 6.21
C VAL A 127 -7.66 5.25 5.81
N MET A 128 -8.47 4.45 6.52
CA MET A 128 -9.91 4.30 6.24
C MET A 128 -10.68 5.62 6.43
N LEU A 129 -10.45 6.31 7.56
CA LEU A 129 -11.08 7.59 7.84
C LEU A 129 -10.65 8.65 6.84
N TYR A 130 -9.36 8.71 6.50
CA TYR A 130 -8.84 9.69 5.56
C TYR A 130 -9.33 9.44 4.13
N LEU A 131 -9.40 8.18 3.68
CA LEU A 131 -10.00 7.82 2.40
C LEU A 131 -11.46 8.26 2.33
N THR A 132 -12.21 8.14 3.44
CA THR A 132 -13.59 8.63 3.55
C THR A 132 -13.64 10.16 3.43
N VAL A 133 -12.74 10.89 4.11
CA VAL A 133 -12.65 12.35 4.00
C VAL A 133 -12.33 12.78 2.57
N LEU A 134 -11.36 12.14 1.91
CA LEU A 134 -10.99 12.44 0.52
C LEU A 134 -12.14 12.17 -0.44
N LEU A 135 -12.89 11.09 -0.23
CA LEU A 135 -14.10 10.80 -1.01
C LEU A 135 -15.11 11.94 -0.85
N LEU A 136 -15.41 12.36 0.38
CA LEU A 136 -16.37 13.43 0.66
C LEU A 136 -15.91 14.79 0.14
N GLU A 137 -14.61 15.07 0.18
CA GLU A 137 -14.02 16.30 -0.34
C GLU A 137 -14.07 16.35 -1.88
N PHE A 138 -13.81 15.23 -2.56
CA PHE A 138 -13.80 15.16 -4.02
C PHE A 138 -15.19 14.98 -4.62
N PHE A 139 -16.14 14.33 -3.94
CA PHE A 139 -17.47 13.99 -4.44
C PHE A 139 -18.28 15.16 -5.05
N PRO A 140 -18.17 16.41 -4.56
CA PRO A 140 -18.83 17.55 -5.21
C PRO A 140 -18.46 17.73 -6.70
N VAL A 141 -17.26 17.33 -7.13
CA VAL A 141 -16.78 17.48 -8.52
C VAL A 141 -17.62 16.65 -9.51
N PRO A 142 -17.73 15.31 -9.39
CA PRO A 142 -18.60 14.54 -10.27
C PRO A 142 -20.09 14.88 -10.08
N ALA A 143 -20.51 15.29 -8.86
CA ALA A 143 -21.88 15.70 -8.59
C ALA A 143 -22.30 17.00 -9.31
N GLU A 144 -21.36 17.80 -9.82
CA GLU A 144 -21.67 18.99 -10.65
C GLU A 144 -22.42 18.62 -11.95
N GLU A 145 -22.24 17.41 -12.48
CA GLU A 145 -22.87 16.96 -13.72
C GLU A 145 -24.31 16.47 -13.53
N PHE A 146 -24.70 16.14 -12.30
CA PHE A 146 -25.99 15.50 -12.01
C PHE A 146 -26.86 16.41 -11.14
N GLY A 147 -27.88 17.04 -11.75
CA GLY A 147 -28.79 17.93 -11.04
C GLY A 147 -29.48 17.30 -9.82
N LYS A 148 -29.74 15.99 -9.85
CA LYS A 148 -30.32 15.24 -8.71
C LYS A 148 -29.45 15.25 -7.45
N LEU A 149 -28.13 15.38 -7.60
CA LEU A 149 -27.16 15.39 -6.50
C LEU A 149 -26.89 16.80 -5.95
N ALA A 150 -27.57 17.84 -6.45
CA ALA A 150 -27.30 19.23 -6.07
C ALA A 150 -27.46 19.49 -4.55
N LYS A 151 -28.44 18.84 -3.90
CA LYS A 151 -28.64 18.96 -2.44
C LYS A 151 -27.43 18.42 -1.66
N ILE A 152 -26.98 17.21 -2.00
CA ILE A 152 -25.81 16.56 -1.38
C ILE A 152 -24.55 17.38 -1.65
N ARG A 153 -24.34 17.81 -2.89
CA ARG A 153 -23.21 18.67 -3.27
C ARG A 153 -23.17 19.94 -2.42
N ASN A 154 -24.28 20.68 -2.34
CA ASN A 154 -24.33 21.93 -1.59
C ASN A 154 -24.08 21.72 -0.08
N PHE A 155 -24.56 20.60 0.48
CA PHE A 155 -24.27 20.21 1.86
C PHE A 155 -22.77 19.95 2.07
N LEU A 156 -22.14 19.16 1.20
CA LEU A 156 -20.70 18.88 1.28
C LEU A 156 -19.84 20.13 1.07
N LEU A 157 -20.25 21.05 0.19
CA LEU A 157 -19.59 22.34 0.03
C LEU A 157 -19.61 23.18 1.31
N ARG A 158 -20.70 23.10 2.10
CA ARG A 158 -20.80 23.75 3.41
C ARG A 158 -19.88 23.09 4.45
N LEU A 159 -19.68 21.79 4.36
CA LEU A 159 -18.77 21.02 5.23
C LEU A 159 -17.31 21.01 4.77
N ARG A 160 -16.96 21.71 3.68
CA ARG A 160 -15.61 21.69 3.10
C ARG A 160 -14.53 22.05 4.12
N LEU A 161 -14.70 23.13 4.89
CA LEU A 161 -13.68 23.56 5.84
C LEU A 161 -13.44 22.52 6.95
N PRO A 162 -14.47 21.99 7.64
CA PRO A 162 -14.31 20.85 8.54
C PRO A 162 -13.64 19.63 7.90
N LEU A 163 -14.02 19.26 6.67
CA LEU A 163 -13.43 18.12 5.96
C LEU A 163 -11.93 18.35 5.66
N VAL A 164 -11.55 19.56 5.24
CA VAL A 164 -10.14 19.91 4.99
C VAL A 164 -9.34 19.85 6.30
N ILE A 165 -9.88 20.37 7.40
CA ILE A 165 -9.20 20.31 8.71
C ILE A 165 -9.03 18.87 9.17
N ALA A 166 -10.09 18.05 9.08
CA ALA A 166 -10.04 16.63 9.39
C ALA A 166 -9.04 15.90 8.48
N GLY A 167 -9.02 16.22 7.18
CA GLY A 167 -8.09 15.66 6.21
C GLY A 167 -6.65 15.98 6.54
N ILE A 168 -6.33 17.21 6.94
CA ILE A 168 -4.97 17.60 7.35
C ILE A 168 -4.57 16.90 8.65
N ALA A 169 -5.47 16.83 9.64
CA ALA A 169 -5.20 16.17 10.91
C ALA A 169 -4.95 14.67 10.71
N LEU A 170 -5.87 13.97 10.05
CA LEU A 170 -5.72 12.55 9.71
C LEU A 170 -4.48 12.32 8.85
N SER A 171 -4.22 13.19 7.88
CA SER A 171 -3.05 13.07 7.01
C SER A 171 -1.73 13.16 7.78
N THR A 172 -1.66 14.08 8.74
CA THR A 172 -0.51 14.24 9.63
C THR A 172 -0.31 12.98 10.47
N LEU A 173 -1.40 12.43 11.02
CA LEU A 173 -1.37 11.22 11.83
C LEU A 173 -0.84 10.05 11.01
N HIS A 174 -1.50 9.62 9.93
CA HIS A 174 -1.09 8.38 9.26
C HIS A 174 0.31 8.48 8.61
N GLN A 175 0.72 9.64 8.06
CA GLN A 175 2.08 9.79 7.49
C GLN A 175 3.14 9.59 8.58
N SER A 176 2.84 10.02 9.81
CA SER A 176 3.68 9.82 10.99
C SER A 176 3.60 8.37 11.49
N SER A 177 2.39 7.81 11.64
CA SER A 177 2.17 6.46 12.17
C SER A 177 2.74 5.36 11.26
N LEU A 178 2.88 5.61 9.95
CA LEU A 178 3.65 4.73 9.06
C LEU A 178 5.12 4.60 9.48
N GLY A 179 5.73 5.67 10.00
CA GLY A 179 7.07 5.61 10.59
C GLY A 179 7.08 4.85 11.93
N SER A 180 5.99 4.92 12.69
CA SER A 180 5.84 4.20 13.96
C SER A 180 5.84 2.67 13.80
N LEU A 181 5.46 2.16 12.63
CA LEU A 181 5.50 0.72 12.31
C LEU A 181 6.89 0.10 12.54
N PHE A 182 7.95 0.88 12.39
CA PHE A 182 9.33 0.40 12.53
C PHE A 182 9.94 0.62 13.91
N LEU A 183 9.25 1.33 14.81
CA LEU A 183 9.74 1.56 16.17
C LEU A 183 9.86 0.26 16.96
N ILE A 184 9.02 -0.73 16.62
CA ILE A 184 9.05 -2.09 17.17
C ILE A 184 10.17 -2.96 16.60
N MET A 185 10.95 -2.46 15.63
CA MET A 185 12.04 -3.19 14.95
C MET A 185 13.45 -2.58 15.16
N PRO A 186 13.86 -2.23 16.39
CA PRO A 186 15.14 -1.56 16.64
C PRO A 186 16.37 -2.38 16.23
N TYR A 187 16.26 -3.71 16.27
CA TYR A 187 17.37 -4.63 15.99
C TYR A 187 17.28 -5.28 14.60
N ASN A 188 16.18 -5.06 13.87
CA ASN A 188 16.01 -5.58 12.52
C ASN A 188 16.29 -4.51 11.46
N VAL A 189 16.03 -3.23 11.72
CA VAL A 189 16.33 -2.15 10.76
C VAL A 189 17.76 -1.64 10.97
N HIS A 190 18.53 -1.52 9.89
CA HIS A 190 19.91 -1.03 9.98
C HIS A 190 20.03 0.33 10.72
N PRO A 191 21.04 0.56 11.58
CA PRO A 191 21.13 1.74 12.45
C PRO A 191 21.10 3.11 11.74
N LEU A 192 21.58 3.14 10.48
CA LEU A 192 21.49 4.34 9.63
C LEU A 192 20.04 4.69 9.26
N TRP A 193 19.13 3.73 9.16
CA TRP A 193 17.71 3.93 8.85
C TRP A 193 16.85 4.03 10.09
N TYR A 194 17.05 3.13 11.06
CA TYR A 194 16.30 3.13 12.31
C TYR A 194 16.48 4.45 13.07
N SER A 195 15.41 4.97 13.66
CA SER A 195 15.43 6.11 14.59
C SER A 195 14.11 6.18 15.37
N PRO A 196 14.12 6.53 16.67
CA PRO A 196 12.91 6.91 17.40
C PRO A 196 12.14 8.07 16.76
N LEU A 197 12.81 8.91 15.95
CA LEU A 197 12.22 10.02 15.22
C LEU A 197 11.70 9.63 13.82
N LEU A 198 11.63 8.34 13.48
CA LEU A 198 11.04 7.86 12.22
C LEU A 198 9.66 8.46 11.90
N PRO A 199 8.72 8.58 12.86
CA PRO A 199 7.42 9.20 12.58
C PRO A 199 7.55 10.65 12.08
N VAL A 200 8.44 11.42 12.71
CA VAL A 200 8.70 12.82 12.33
C VAL A 200 9.42 12.90 10.99
N LEU A 201 10.44 12.07 10.77
CA LEU A 201 11.18 12.02 9.50
C LEU A 201 10.25 11.63 8.34
N PHE A 202 9.34 10.67 8.56
CA PHE A 202 8.39 10.22 7.56
C PHE A 202 7.40 11.32 7.20
N PHE A 203 6.89 12.06 8.18
CA PHE A 203 6.02 13.20 7.95
C PHE A 203 6.73 14.31 7.15
N ILE A 204 7.92 14.75 7.58
CA ILE A 204 8.67 15.81 6.88
C ILE A 204 8.97 15.39 5.43
N SER A 205 9.41 14.15 5.22
CA SER A 205 9.71 13.64 3.87
C SER A 205 8.44 13.52 3.02
N ALA A 206 7.30 13.16 3.60
CA ALA A 206 6.01 13.12 2.89
C ALA A 206 5.58 14.51 2.42
N VAL A 207 5.84 15.56 3.20
CA VAL A 207 5.59 16.95 2.77
C VAL A 207 6.45 17.31 1.55
N SER A 208 7.75 16.98 1.57
CA SER A 208 8.60 17.20 0.39
C SER A 208 8.14 16.39 -0.82
N LEU A 209 7.79 15.11 -0.62
CA LEU A 209 7.34 14.24 -1.70
C LEU A 209 6.03 14.72 -2.33
N GLY A 210 5.05 15.12 -1.51
CA GLY A 210 3.77 15.62 -2.04
C GLY A 210 3.94 16.89 -2.89
N ILE A 211 4.87 17.78 -2.56
CA ILE A 211 5.17 18.95 -3.40
C ILE A 211 5.84 18.53 -4.73
N MET A 212 6.76 17.57 -4.68
CA MET A 212 7.41 17.04 -5.89
C MET A 212 6.42 16.30 -6.78
N MET A 213 5.52 15.52 -6.18
CA MET A 213 4.50 14.77 -6.90
C MET A 213 3.49 15.69 -7.60
N VAL A 214 2.99 16.73 -6.92
CA VAL A 214 2.12 17.75 -7.56
C VAL A 214 2.85 18.46 -8.71
N SER A 215 4.14 18.73 -8.55
CA SER A 215 4.96 19.33 -9.61
C SER A 215 5.11 18.41 -10.82
N PHE A 216 5.37 17.12 -10.57
CA PHE A 216 5.43 16.08 -11.59
C PHE A 216 4.09 15.92 -12.31
N GLU A 217 2.98 15.76 -11.59
CA GLU A 217 1.64 15.60 -12.16
C GLU A 217 1.23 16.77 -13.04
N SER A 218 1.47 18.00 -12.56
CA SER A 218 1.16 19.21 -13.33
C SER A 218 1.94 19.26 -14.64
N LYS A 219 3.22 18.90 -14.62
CA LYS A 219 4.07 18.82 -15.82
C LYS A 219 3.67 17.67 -16.75
N PHE A 220 3.42 16.50 -16.18
CA PHE A 220 3.07 15.29 -16.92
C PHE A 220 1.74 15.44 -17.64
N THR A 221 0.72 15.91 -16.94
CA THR A 221 -0.60 16.17 -17.55
C THR A 221 -0.54 17.28 -18.59
N SER A 222 0.27 18.33 -18.36
CA SER A 222 0.48 19.38 -19.35
C SER A 222 1.16 18.86 -20.63
N TRP A 223 2.18 18.02 -20.48
CA TRP A 223 2.83 17.36 -21.62
C TRP A 223 1.90 16.39 -22.35
N LEU A 224 1.12 15.60 -21.60
CA LEU A 224 0.22 14.58 -22.14
C LEU A 224 -0.93 15.19 -22.97
N TYR A 225 -1.52 16.28 -22.46
CA TYR A 225 -2.65 16.98 -23.09
C TYR A 225 -2.26 18.22 -23.90
N HIS A 226 -0.95 18.46 -24.13
CA HIS A 226 -0.44 19.64 -24.85
C HIS A 226 -0.92 20.98 -24.26
N ARG A 227 -1.00 21.08 -22.93
CA ARG A 227 -1.32 22.31 -22.21
C ARG A 227 -0.06 23.09 -21.85
N GLN A 228 -0.23 24.38 -21.60
CA GLN A 228 0.85 25.22 -21.05
C GLN A 228 1.13 24.80 -19.60
N PRO A 229 2.38 24.45 -19.25
CA PRO A 229 2.72 24.07 -17.89
C PRO A 229 2.72 25.29 -16.97
N GLU A 230 2.18 25.12 -15.75
CA GLU A 230 2.07 26.13 -14.68
C GLU A 230 3.42 26.45 -14.02
N THR A 231 4.47 26.65 -14.82
CA THR A 231 5.89 26.74 -14.42
C THR A 231 6.13 27.75 -13.29
N ASN A 232 5.43 28.89 -13.31
CA ASN A 232 5.54 29.93 -12.29
C ASN A 232 4.91 29.53 -10.95
N LEU A 233 3.78 28.81 -10.97
CA LEU A 233 3.17 28.28 -9.75
C LEU A 233 4.06 27.19 -9.15
N LEU A 234 4.57 26.29 -9.99
CA LEU A 234 5.49 25.22 -9.56
C LEU A 234 6.80 25.78 -8.99
N ALA A 235 7.35 26.85 -9.55
CA ALA A 235 8.52 27.51 -9.00
C ALA A 235 8.28 28.09 -7.59
N LYS A 236 7.06 28.59 -7.32
CA LYS A 236 6.67 29.08 -5.99
C LYS A 236 6.55 27.93 -4.99
N LEU A 237 5.94 26.81 -5.38
CA LEU A 237 5.90 25.58 -4.57
C LEU A 237 7.30 25.05 -4.28
N GLY A 238 8.16 24.97 -5.29
CA GLY A 238 9.56 24.59 -5.14
C GLY A 238 10.34 25.52 -4.20
N GLY A 239 9.95 26.80 -4.11
CA GLY A 239 10.51 27.75 -3.17
C GLY A 239 10.22 27.43 -1.70
N ALA A 240 9.09 26.77 -1.41
CA ALA A 240 8.82 26.22 -0.08
C ALA A 240 9.53 24.87 0.11
N ALA A 241 9.49 24.00 -0.91
CA ALA A 241 10.07 22.66 -0.84
C ALA A 241 11.56 22.65 -0.48
N ARG A 242 12.36 23.62 -0.94
CA ARG A 242 13.79 23.71 -0.59
C ARG A 242 14.05 23.77 0.93
N TRP A 243 13.15 24.44 1.67
CA TRP A 243 13.25 24.54 3.12
C TRP A 243 12.81 23.24 3.79
N VAL A 244 11.80 22.57 3.25
CA VAL A 244 11.37 21.26 3.74
C VAL A 244 12.49 20.22 3.58
N PHE A 245 13.17 20.18 2.43
CA PHE A 245 14.32 19.31 2.23
C PHE A 245 15.50 19.65 3.16
N LEU A 246 15.77 20.93 3.38
CA LEU A 246 16.81 21.35 4.33
C LEU A 246 16.48 20.90 5.76
N ILE A 247 15.22 21.07 6.19
CA ILE A 247 14.76 20.62 7.51
C ILE A 247 14.87 19.10 7.61
N TYR A 248 14.45 18.35 6.58
CA TYR A 248 14.60 16.90 6.55
C TYR A 248 16.06 16.47 6.75
N LEU A 249 17.00 17.04 5.98
CA LEU A 249 18.42 16.75 6.10
C LEU A 249 18.96 17.13 7.48
N ALA A 250 18.62 18.31 7.98
CA ALA A 250 19.07 18.78 9.29
C ALA A 250 18.60 17.82 10.40
N VAL A 251 17.30 17.50 10.44
CA VAL A 251 16.74 16.57 11.44
C VAL A 251 17.38 15.20 11.30
N ARG A 252 17.58 14.70 10.07
CA ARG A 252 18.18 13.39 9.81
C ARG A 252 19.62 13.25 10.31
N PHE A 253 20.47 14.24 10.03
CA PHE A 253 21.87 14.20 10.46
C PHE A 253 22.07 14.57 11.92
N ILE A 254 21.26 15.48 12.48
CA ILE A 254 21.24 15.77 13.92
C ILE A 254 20.82 14.52 14.69
N ASP A 255 19.78 13.82 14.25
CA ASP A 255 19.33 12.55 14.84
C ASP A 255 20.45 11.49 14.84
N LEU A 256 21.14 11.29 13.71
CA LEU A 256 22.29 10.39 13.64
C LEU A 256 23.43 10.77 14.59
N ALA A 257 23.70 12.07 14.74
CA ALA A 257 24.71 12.59 15.66
C ALA A 257 24.34 12.33 17.12
N VAL A 258 23.11 12.64 17.51
CA VAL A 258 22.61 12.46 18.88
C VAL A 258 22.59 10.97 19.26
N ARG A 259 22.27 10.09 18.31
CA ARG A 259 22.30 8.62 18.54
C ARG A 259 23.71 8.01 18.47
N GLY A 260 24.75 8.81 18.22
CA GLY A 260 26.14 8.33 18.10
C GLY A 260 26.39 7.45 16.88
N GLN A 261 25.51 7.47 15.87
CA GLN A 261 25.55 6.55 14.72
C GLN A 261 26.35 7.09 13.53
N LEU A 262 26.94 8.28 13.65
CA LEU A 262 27.74 8.88 12.57
C LEU A 262 28.94 8.02 12.15
N GLY A 263 29.48 7.20 13.06
CA GLY A 263 30.59 6.29 12.75
C GLY A 263 30.26 5.25 11.68
N HIS A 264 28.99 4.88 11.54
CA HIS A 264 28.55 3.95 10.48
C HIS A 264 28.62 4.57 9.07
N LEU A 265 28.70 5.90 8.94
CA LEU A 265 28.75 6.58 7.64
C LEU A 265 30.07 6.39 6.90
N SER A 266 31.14 6.00 7.59
CA SER A 266 32.48 5.76 7.01
C SER A 266 32.73 4.31 6.61
N GLY A 267 31.76 3.41 6.78
CA GLY A 267 31.89 2.00 6.41
C GLY A 267 31.90 1.77 4.89
N GLY A 268 32.55 0.69 4.44
CA GLY A 268 32.62 0.29 3.02
C GLY A 268 31.45 -0.59 2.55
N GLU A 269 30.52 -0.90 3.46
CA GLU A 269 29.40 -1.82 3.25
C GLU A 269 28.41 -1.29 2.21
N TRP A 270 27.64 -2.18 1.59
CA TRP A 270 26.70 -1.81 0.54
C TRP A 270 25.58 -0.91 1.08
N GLN A 271 25.18 -1.11 2.34
CA GLN A 271 24.19 -0.29 3.06
C GLN A 271 24.67 1.16 3.16
N VAL A 272 25.94 1.39 3.48
CA VAL A 272 26.48 2.77 3.59
C VAL A 272 26.46 3.46 2.23
N ARG A 273 26.82 2.76 1.15
CA ARG A 273 26.73 3.31 -0.22
C ARG A 273 25.28 3.61 -0.60
N MET A 274 24.36 2.72 -0.27
CA MET A 274 22.93 2.90 -0.52
C MET A 274 22.37 4.09 0.24
N PHE A 275 22.77 4.28 1.50
CA PHE A 275 22.39 5.44 2.31
C PHE A 275 22.82 6.76 1.65
N TRP A 276 24.06 6.84 1.16
CA TRP A 276 24.55 8.05 0.49
C TRP A 276 23.83 8.32 -0.84
N VAL A 277 23.59 7.28 -1.65
CA VAL A 277 22.82 7.41 -2.90
C VAL A 277 21.39 7.86 -2.62
N GLU A 278 20.73 7.26 -1.64
CA GLU A 278 19.40 7.62 -1.20
C GLU A 278 19.34 9.08 -0.74
N ILE A 279 20.19 9.51 0.20
CA ILE A 279 20.20 10.89 0.71
C ILE A 279 20.50 11.89 -0.39
N ALA A 280 21.42 11.56 -1.30
CA ALA A 280 21.78 12.41 -2.43
C ALA A 280 20.56 12.68 -3.32
N ILE A 281 19.85 11.62 -3.74
CA ILE A 281 18.72 11.70 -4.66
C ILE A 281 17.46 12.23 -3.96
N ALA A 282 17.18 11.76 -2.74
CA ALA A 282 15.97 12.07 -1.99
C ALA A 282 15.92 13.52 -1.54
N ALA A 283 17.06 14.10 -1.16
CA ALA A 283 17.07 15.41 -0.53
C ALA A 283 18.15 16.36 -1.03
N VAL A 284 19.41 15.94 -1.19
CA VAL A 284 20.51 16.88 -1.53
C VAL A 284 20.34 17.47 -2.93
N ILE A 285 20.18 16.64 -3.96
CA ILE A 285 20.01 17.06 -5.35
C ILE A 285 18.78 17.99 -5.50
N PRO A 286 17.56 17.59 -5.12
CA PRO A 286 16.40 18.47 -5.28
C PRO A 286 16.55 19.76 -4.46
N MET A 287 17.11 19.72 -3.25
CA MET A 287 17.38 20.91 -2.44
C MET A 287 18.30 21.89 -3.15
N VAL A 288 19.49 21.46 -3.57
CA VAL A 288 20.51 22.32 -4.20
C VAL A 288 19.95 22.96 -5.48
N LEU A 289 19.29 22.17 -6.32
CA LEU A 289 18.67 22.67 -7.55
C LEU A 289 17.56 23.69 -7.27
N LEU A 290 16.77 23.52 -6.21
CA LEU A 290 15.73 24.46 -5.80
C LEU A 290 16.26 25.75 -5.17
N PHE A 291 17.47 25.74 -4.58
CA PHE A 291 18.10 26.96 -4.07
C PHE A 291 18.56 27.90 -5.19
N ILE A 292 18.87 27.37 -6.36
CA ILE A 292 19.32 28.16 -7.52
C ILE A 292 18.11 28.73 -8.25
N PRO A 293 17.84 30.06 -8.20
CA PRO A 293 16.59 30.63 -8.71
C PRO A 293 16.37 30.37 -10.20
N ARG A 294 17.45 30.43 -11.01
CA ARG A 294 17.41 30.18 -12.46
C ARG A 294 16.98 28.76 -12.81
N ILE A 295 17.40 27.78 -12.02
CA ILE A 295 17.06 26.36 -12.21
C ILE A 295 15.62 26.11 -11.76
N ARG A 296 15.24 26.64 -10.59
CA ARG A 296 13.88 26.50 -10.04
C ARG A 296 12.79 27.03 -10.98
N THR A 297 13.06 28.10 -11.72
CA THR A 297 12.10 28.69 -12.69
C THR A 297 12.18 28.06 -14.08
N SER A 298 13.16 27.19 -14.35
CA SER A 298 13.35 26.58 -15.66
C SER A 298 12.40 25.39 -15.87
N PRO A 299 11.64 25.33 -16.98
CA PRO A 299 10.71 24.24 -17.23
C PRO A 299 11.35 22.86 -17.31
N ALA A 300 12.58 22.76 -17.81
CA ALA A 300 13.30 21.51 -17.97
C ALA A 300 13.82 20.98 -16.63
N TRP A 301 14.42 21.85 -15.82
CA TRP A 301 14.96 21.46 -14.52
C TRP A 301 13.89 21.10 -13.50
N GLN A 302 12.67 21.66 -13.62
CA GLN A 302 11.55 21.26 -12.79
C GLN A 302 11.19 19.76 -12.93
N TRP A 303 11.42 19.14 -14.10
CA TRP A 303 11.26 17.69 -14.26
C TRP A 303 12.31 16.92 -13.47
N VAL A 304 13.58 17.33 -13.58
CA VAL A 304 14.71 16.68 -12.89
C VAL A 304 14.53 16.78 -11.37
N ILE A 305 14.16 17.96 -10.88
CA ILE A 305 13.89 18.20 -9.45
C ILE A 305 12.77 17.28 -8.96
N ALA A 306 11.63 17.28 -9.65
CA ALA A 306 10.47 16.48 -9.22
C ALA A 306 10.80 14.97 -9.24
N LEU A 307 11.41 14.47 -10.33
CA LEU A 307 11.79 13.06 -10.45
C LEU A 307 12.83 12.65 -9.41
N SER A 308 13.86 13.46 -9.17
CA SER A 308 14.88 13.15 -8.15
C SER A 308 14.26 13.00 -6.76
N GLY A 309 13.47 13.98 -6.31
CA GLY A 309 12.81 13.92 -5.01
C GLY A 309 11.82 12.76 -4.88
N ILE A 310 11.05 12.46 -5.94
CA ILE A 310 10.14 11.31 -5.98
C ILE A 310 10.92 10.00 -5.84
N THR A 311 11.86 9.75 -6.74
CA THR A 311 12.62 8.50 -6.77
C THR A 311 13.38 8.29 -5.47
N GLY A 312 14.02 9.33 -4.92
CA GLY A 312 14.81 9.18 -3.70
C GLY A 312 13.97 8.95 -2.44
N ILE A 313 12.83 9.64 -2.27
CA ILE A 313 11.97 9.39 -1.10
C ILE A 313 11.24 8.06 -1.22
N VAL A 314 10.83 7.66 -2.43
CA VAL A 314 10.28 6.31 -2.64
C VAL A 314 11.34 5.25 -2.36
N LEU A 315 12.59 5.47 -2.78
CA LEU A 315 13.70 4.58 -2.46
C LEU A 315 13.92 4.47 -0.94
N ASN A 316 13.81 5.59 -0.21
CA ASN A 316 13.84 5.57 1.25
C ASN A 316 12.74 4.66 1.84
N ARG A 317 11.52 4.68 1.29
CA ARG A 317 10.43 3.81 1.76
C ARG A 317 10.67 2.33 1.46
N ILE A 318 11.19 2.02 0.28
CA ILE A 318 11.56 0.64 -0.08
C ILE A 318 12.70 0.15 0.80
N ASN A 319 13.68 1.01 1.10
CA ASN A 319 14.80 0.67 1.98
C ASN A 319 14.32 0.34 3.39
N VAL A 320 13.61 1.25 4.06
CA VAL A 320 13.06 1.01 5.40
C VAL A 320 12.08 -0.16 5.41
N GLY A 321 11.30 -0.31 4.33
CA GLY A 321 10.27 -1.33 4.22
C GLY A 321 10.73 -2.76 4.00
N GLY A 322 12.01 -2.98 3.71
CA GLY A 322 12.55 -4.34 3.67
C GLY A 322 14.00 -4.46 3.26
N LEU A 323 14.51 -3.63 2.33
CA LEU A 323 15.85 -3.85 1.76
C LEU A 323 16.99 -3.71 2.77
N VAL A 324 16.84 -2.85 3.78
CA VAL A 324 17.90 -2.57 4.76
C VAL A 324 17.69 -3.27 6.09
N HIS A 325 16.87 -4.33 6.10
CA HIS A 325 16.74 -5.19 7.26
C HIS A 325 18.04 -6.00 7.42
N ILE A 326 18.45 -6.22 8.67
CA ILE A 326 19.69 -6.90 8.99
C ILE A 326 19.46 -8.39 8.71
N ASN A 327 19.96 -8.87 7.57
CA ASN A 327 19.83 -10.27 7.16
C ASN A 327 20.50 -11.19 8.20
N ARG A 328 19.69 -12.05 8.84
CA ARG A 328 20.15 -13.14 9.72
C ARG A 328 20.66 -14.35 8.92
N GLY A 329 21.52 -14.13 7.93
CA GLY A 329 22.12 -15.19 7.12
C GLY A 329 21.39 -15.57 5.82
N GLU A 330 20.23 -14.98 5.51
CA GLU A 330 19.55 -15.16 4.22
C GLU A 330 20.10 -14.26 3.10
N THR A 331 19.88 -14.69 1.86
CA THR A 331 20.23 -13.96 0.63
C THR A 331 19.50 -12.62 0.53
N LEU A 332 20.15 -11.62 -0.09
CA LEU A 332 19.54 -10.31 -0.40
C LEU A 332 18.20 -10.49 -1.15
N TYR A 333 17.13 -9.89 -0.62
CA TYR A 333 15.83 -9.85 -1.30
C TYR A 333 15.92 -9.03 -2.59
N PHE A 334 15.37 -9.59 -3.68
CA PHE A 334 15.16 -8.89 -4.94
C PHE A 334 13.73 -9.16 -5.42
N PRO A 335 12.95 -8.12 -5.78
CA PRO A 335 11.56 -8.31 -6.14
C PRO A 335 11.42 -9.15 -7.41
N SER A 336 10.47 -10.07 -7.38
CA SER A 336 10.08 -10.84 -8.57
C SER A 336 9.44 -9.94 -9.63
N TRP A 337 9.45 -10.40 -10.87
CA TRP A 337 8.76 -9.68 -11.96
C TRP A 337 7.25 -9.59 -11.71
N THR A 338 6.66 -10.57 -11.01
CA THR A 338 5.25 -10.60 -10.60
C THR A 338 4.95 -9.52 -9.58
N GLU A 339 5.84 -9.30 -8.60
CA GLU A 339 5.71 -8.20 -7.64
C GLU A 339 5.71 -6.84 -8.34
N ILE A 340 6.71 -6.60 -9.19
CA ILE A 340 6.84 -5.36 -9.97
C ILE A 340 5.61 -5.14 -10.86
N THR A 341 5.09 -6.22 -11.46
CA THR A 341 3.90 -6.17 -12.31
C THR A 341 2.68 -5.71 -11.52
N ILE A 342 2.39 -6.31 -10.36
CA ILE A 342 1.24 -5.93 -9.55
C ILE A 342 1.31 -4.47 -9.12
N SER A 343 2.46 -4.02 -8.60
CA SER A 343 2.67 -2.61 -8.22
C SER A 343 2.46 -1.66 -9.41
N ALA A 344 3.01 -2.01 -10.58
CA ALA A 344 2.82 -1.23 -11.81
C ALA A 344 1.35 -1.21 -12.26
N SER A 345 0.62 -2.32 -12.12
CA SER A 345 -0.80 -2.44 -12.46
C SER A 345 -1.70 -1.63 -11.54
N VAL A 346 -1.40 -1.57 -10.24
CA VAL A 346 -2.12 -0.73 -9.28
C VAL A 346 -1.96 0.75 -9.65
N VAL A 347 -0.73 1.20 -9.93
CA VAL A 347 -0.47 2.57 -10.41
C VAL A 347 -1.15 2.82 -11.76
N ALA A 348 -1.13 1.85 -12.67
CA ALA A 348 -1.77 1.97 -13.97
C ALA A 348 -3.30 2.09 -13.87
N ALA A 349 -3.93 1.34 -12.96
CA ALA A 349 -5.36 1.44 -12.67
C ALA A 349 -5.71 2.85 -12.19
N ALA A 350 -4.98 3.36 -11.19
CA ALA A 350 -5.18 4.70 -10.66
C ALA A 350 -5.00 5.77 -11.74
N ALA A 351 -3.97 5.66 -12.57
CA ALA A 351 -3.73 6.57 -13.69
C ALA A 351 -4.86 6.52 -14.74
N LEU A 352 -5.39 5.34 -15.08
CA LEU A 352 -6.52 5.22 -16.00
C LEU A 352 -7.79 5.86 -15.45
N VAL A 353 -8.09 5.65 -14.16
CA VAL A 353 -9.22 6.29 -13.49
C VAL A 353 -9.01 7.81 -13.43
N PHE A 354 -7.80 8.29 -13.13
CA PHE A 354 -7.47 9.71 -13.14
C PHE A 354 -7.75 10.35 -14.51
N LEU A 355 -7.24 9.74 -15.59
CA LEU A 355 -7.46 10.24 -16.96
C LEU A 355 -8.94 10.23 -17.33
N PHE A 356 -9.66 9.17 -16.95
CA PHE A 356 -11.12 9.12 -17.15
C PHE A 356 -11.83 10.26 -16.41
N MET A 357 -11.46 10.53 -15.15
CA MET A 357 -12.08 11.57 -14.34
C MET A 357 -11.82 12.97 -14.90
N VAL A 358 -10.59 13.24 -15.35
CA VAL A 358 -10.18 14.51 -15.96
C VAL A 358 -10.89 14.78 -17.29
N GLU A 359 -11.13 13.74 -18.09
CA GLU A 359 -11.81 13.86 -19.38
C GLU A 359 -13.34 13.99 -19.23
N ARG A 360 -13.92 13.35 -18.21
CA ARG A 360 -15.38 13.28 -18.05
C ARG A 360 -15.95 14.38 -17.15
N PHE A 361 -15.21 14.79 -16.11
CA PHE A 361 -15.67 15.72 -15.09
C PHE A 361 -14.89 17.04 -15.11
N LYS A 362 -15.41 18.05 -14.40
CA LYS A 362 -14.81 19.40 -14.30
C LYS A 362 -13.67 19.44 -13.28
N VAL A 363 -12.66 18.59 -13.47
CA VAL A 363 -11.43 18.61 -12.65
C VAL A 363 -10.58 19.83 -13.03
N TRP A 364 -10.52 20.15 -14.32
CA TRP A 364 -9.95 21.39 -14.85
C TRP A 364 -11.05 22.37 -15.26
N GLU A 365 -10.69 23.65 -15.39
CA GLU A 365 -11.60 24.70 -15.86
C GLU A 365 -12.18 24.39 -17.24
N LYS A 366 -11.35 23.82 -18.13
CA LYS A 366 -11.76 23.35 -19.46
C LYS A 366 -11.45 21.87 -19.58
N ARG A 367 -12.44 21.09 -20.01
CA ARG A 367 -12.26 19.67 -20.29
C ARG A 367 -11.38 19.48 -21.54
N PRO A 368 -10.53 18.45 -21.58
CA PRO A 368 -9.89 18.04 -22.81
C PRO A 368 -10.95 17.63 -23.84
N ALA A 369 -10.97 18.29 -25.00
CA ALA A 369 -11.80 17.90 -26.12
C ALA A 369 -10.91 17.23 -27.17
N ASP A 370 -11.34 16.08 -27.66
CA ASP A 370 -10.69 15.38 -28.76
C ASP A 370 -11.15 15.99 -30.10
N PRO A 371 -10.26 16.62 -30.88
CA PRO A 371 -10.63 17.19 -32.18
C PRO A 371 -11.18 16.14 -33.15
N ASN A 372 -10.78 14.87 -33.00
CA ASN A 372 -11.24 13.78 -33.85
C ASN A 372 -12.63 13.25 -33.46
N ALA A 373 -13.16 13.67 -32.32
CA ALA A 373 -14.49 13.30 -31.85
C ALA A 373 -15.58 14.29 -32.33
N ASP A 374 -15.23 15.26 -33.19
CA ASP A 374 -16.19 16.16 -33.82
C ASP A 374 -17.17 15.34 -34.69
N PRO A 375 -18.50 15.41 -34.44
CA PRO A 375 -19.51 14.72 -35.23
C PRO A 375 -19.47 15.04 -36.73
N LYS A 376 -18.84 16.16 -37.11
CA LYS A 376 -18.72 16.61 -38.50
C LYS A 376 -17.49 16.06 -39.22
N LYS A 377 -16.59 15.35 -38.53
CA LYS A 377 -15.35 14.83 -39.12
C LYS A 377 -15.62 13.54 -39.91
N ILE A 378 -15.12 13.47 -41.14
CA ILE A 378 -15.26 12.31 -42.03
C ILE A 378 -14.40 11.14 -41.47
N PRO A 379 -14.84 9.87 -41.58
CA PRO A 379 -14.04 8.71 -41.17
C PRO A 379 -12.70 8.65 -41.90
N GLU A 380 -11.61 8.59 -41.14
CA GLU A 380 -10.26 8.38 -41.68
C GLU A 380 -9.94 6.87 -41.65
N PHE A 381 -9.32 6.38 -42.73
CA PHE A 381 -8.80 5.02 -42.81
C PHE A 381 -7.32 5.03 -42.44
N ASP A 382 -6.90 4.04 -41.66
CA ASP A 382 -5.48 3.85 -41.38
C ASP A 382 -4.76 3.40 -42.66
N PHE A 383 -3.64 4.06 -42.98
CA PHE A 383 -2.95 3.86 -44.25
C PHE A 383 -2.36 2.44 -44.39
N ALA A 384 -1.91 1.84 -43.29
CA ALA A 384 -1.27 0.52 -43.30
C ALA A 384 -2.30 -0.61 -43.35
N SER A 385 -3.35 -0.54 -42.54
CA SER A 385 -4.37 -1.58 -42.44
C SER A 385 -5.52 -1.43 -43.42
N LYS A 386 -5.67 -0.26 -44.07
CA LYS A 386 -6.84 0.15 -44.87
C LYS A 386 -8.18 -0.02 -44.13
N ALA A 387 -8.13 -0.15 -42.80
CA ALA A 387 -9.29 -0.34 -41.95
C ALA A 387 -9.59 0.95 -41.19
N SER A 388 -10.87 1.23 -40.98
CA SER A 388 -11.31 2.27 -40.04
C SER A 388 -11.91 1.61 -38.82
N LEU A 389 -11.42 1.99 -37.64
CA LEU A 389 -11.97 1.53 -36.36
C LEU A 389 -13.18 2.36 -35.90
N GLY A 390 -13.69 3.25 -36.76
CA GLY A 390 -14.84 4.11 -36.48
C GLY A 390 -14.48 5.34 -35.64
N THR A 391 -15.43 5.81 -34.82
CA THR A 391 -15.24 7.00 -33.97
C THR A 391 -14.11 6.78 -32.96
N PRO A 392 -13.45 7.85 -32.46
CA PRO A 392 -12.36 7.71 -31.50
C PRO A 392 -12.71 6.89 -30.26
N ALA A 393 -13.97 6.93 -29.81
CA ALA A 393 -14.45 6.13 -28.69
C ALA A 393 -14.43 4.62 -29.00
N VAL A 394 -14.91 4.22 -30.19
CA VAL A 394 -14.90 2.82 -30.64
C VAL A 394 -13.47 2.35 -30.88
N ALA A 395 -12.67 3.16 -31.59
CA ALA A 395 -11.27 2.85 -31.86
C ALA A 395 -10.44 2.69 -30.58
N SER A 396 -10.63 3.58 -29.61
CA SER A 396 -9.98 3.51 -28.29
C SER A 396 -10.36 2.23 -27.56
N ARG A 397 -11.66 1.91 -27.47
CA ARG A 397 -12.13 0.67 -26.83
C ARG A 397 -11.50 -0.56 -27.45
N THR A 398 -11.52 -0.68 -28.78
CA THR A 398 -10.93 -1.83 -29.49
C THR A 398 -9.42 -1.96 -29.22
N ARG A 399 -8.67 -0.86 -29.33
CA ARG A 399 -7.21 -0.85 -29.09
C ARG A 399 -6.86 -1.23 -27.65
N TYR A 400 -7.57 -0.66 -26.68
CA TYR A 400 -7.32 -0.91 -25.25
C TYR A 400 -7.67 -2.35 -24.86
N SER A 401 -8.83 -2.85 -25.29
CA SER A 401 -9.24 -4.24 -25.03
C SER A 401 -8.27 -5.23 -25.67
N LEU A 402 -7.81 -4.99 -26.91
CA LEU A 402 -6.84 -5.84 -27.58
C LEU A 402 -5.49 -5.85 -26.84
N GLY A 403 -4.98 -4.67 -26.45
CA GLY A 403 -3.74 -4.55 -25.67
C GLY A 403 -3.81 -5.28 -24.33
N PHE A 404 -4.93 -5.14 -23.62
CA PHE A 404 -5.18 -5.87 -22.36
C PHE A 404 -5.15 -7.38 -22.56
N ILE A 405 -5.90 -7.91 -23.54
CA ILE A 405 -6.01 -9.36 -23.79
C ILE A 405 -4.66 -9.96 -24.17
N ILE A 406 -3.91 -9.29 -25.07
CA ILE A 406 -2.58 -9.77 -25.49
C ILE A 406 -1.62 -9.82 -24.30
N ALA A 407 -1.57 -8.75 -23.49
CA ALA A 407 -0.68 -8.71 -22.34
C ALA A 407 -1.07 -9.73 -21.25
N ALA A 408 -2.37 -9.96 -21.04
CA ALA A 408 -2.85 -11.00 -20.13
C ALA A 408 -2.45 -12.41 -20.61
N ALA A 409 -2.61 -12.69 -21.90
CA ALA A 409 -2.18 -13.97 -22.49
C ALA A 409 -0.67 -14.18 -22.33
N ILE A 410 0.15 -13.15 -22.55
CA ILE A 410 1.60 -13.19 -22.30
C ILE A 410 1.88 -13.46 -20.82
N GLY A 411 1.17 -12.78 -19.91
CA GLY A 411 1.32 -12.98 -18.47
C GLY A 411 1.06 -14.43 -18.04
N PHE A 412 -0.03 -15.04 -18.51
CA PHE A 412 -0.32 -16.45 -18.24
C PHE A 412 0.74 -17.39 -18.83
N ALA A 413 1.25 -17.11 -20.03
CA ALA A 413 2.31 -17.90 -20.64
C ALA A 413 3.62 -17.85 -19.83
N LEU A 414 3.98 -16.69 -19.27
CA LEU A 414 5.17 -16.52 -18.43
C LEU A 414 5.04 -17.22 -17.06
N LEU A 415 3.84 -17.30 -16.50
CA LEU A 415 3.57 -17.98 -15.23
C LEU A 415 3.64 -19.51 -15.33
N SER A 416 3.36 -20.08 -16.51
CA SER A 416 3.23 -21.54 -16.73
C SER A 416 4.52 -22.35 -16.52
N ASN A 417 5.69 -21.72 -16.37
CA ASN A 417 6.99 -22.42 -16.33
C ASN A 417 7.42 -22.88 -14.93
N LYS A 418 6.77 -22.44 -13.85
CA LYS A 418 6.96 -22.99 -12.50
C LYS A 418 5.73 -23.85 -12.19
N SER A 419 5.89 -25.02 -11.55
CA SER A 419 4.73 -25.78 -11.08
C SER A 419 3.93 -24.89 -10.13
N LEU A 420 2.81 -24.36 -10.61
CA LEU A 420 1.83 -23.62 -9.83
C LEU A 420 1.12 -24.63 -8.92
N SER A 421 1.84 -25.17 -7.94
CA SER A 421 1.31 -26.05 -6.92
C SER A 421 1.10 -25.21 -5.67
N SER A 422 -0.16 -25.02 -5.31
CA SER A 422 -0.49 -24.70 -3.92
C SER A 422 -0.30 -26.00 -3.15
N ALA A 423 0.83 -26.12 -2.43
CA ALA A 423 0.78 -26.95 -1.23
C ALA A 423 -0.25 -26.22 -0.35
N GLY A 424 -1.38 -26.85 -0.05
CA GLY A 424 -2.37 -26.27 0.84
C GLY A 424 -1.76 -25.94 2.21
N ALA A 425 -2.58 -25.60 3.20
CA ALA A 425 -2.08 -25.52 4.57
C ALA A 425 -1.34 -26.83 4.90
N GLU A 426 -0.03 -26.73 5.15
CA GLU A 426 0.75 -27.88 5.59
C GLU A 426 0.12 -28.38 6.88
N SER A 427 -0.09 -29.70 6.99
CA SER A 427 -0.64 -30.27 8.20
C SER A 427 0.45 -30.18 9.27
N LEU A 428 0.38 -29.11 10.06
CA LEU A 428 1.22 -28.92 11.22
C LEU A 428 0.52 -29.64 12.37
N PRO A 429 1.00 -30.83 12.79
CA PRO A 429 0.39 -31.51 13.91
C PRO A 429 0.51 -30.60 15.12
N VAL A 430 -0.62 -30.24 15.73
CA VAL A 430 -0.57 -29.54 17.02
C VAL A 430 0.12 -30.48 18.01
N GLU A 431 1.27 -30.09 18.55
CA GLU A 431 1.98 -30.86 19.57
C GLU A 431 1.47 -30.49 20.98
N GLU A 432 1.60 -31.42 21.92
CA GLU A 432 1.37 -31.14 23.33
C GLU A 432 2.36 -30.07 23.82
N ALA A 433 1.86 -29.06 24.51
CA ALA A 433 2.71 -28.00 25.07
C ALA A 433 3.75 -28.62 26.01
N ARG A 434 5.04 -28.47 25.67
CA ARG A 434 6.14 -28.97 26.51
C ARG A 434 6.39 -27.96 27.64
N GLY A 435 6.13 -28.39 28.88
CA GLY A 435 6.39 -27.60 30.10
C GLY A 435 5.14 -26.97 30.69
N TRP A 436 4.73 -27.45 31.87
CA TRP A 436 3.48 -27.01 32.53
C TRP A 436 3.61 -25.61 33.17
N ASN A 437 4.80 -25.27 33.68
CA ASN A 437 5.07 -24.02 34.40
C ASN A 437 5.50 -22.87 33.47
N THR A 438 6.30 -23.21 32.46
CA THR A 438 6.76 -22.31 31.41
C THR A 438 6.54 -23.04 30.09
N MET A 439 5.65 -22.53 29.26
CA MET A 439 5.47 -23.04 27.91
C MET A 439 6.48 -22.36 27.01
N TRP A 440 7.31 -23.13 26.33
CA TRP A 440 8.17 -22.61 25.29
C TRP A 440 7.35 -22.50 24.00
N ILE A 441 7.08 -21.28 23.55
CA ILE A 441 6.29 -21.01 22.36
C ILE A 441 7.24 -20.63 21.24
N ASP A 442 7.45 -21.56 20.33
CA ASP A 442 8.11 -21.35 19.05
C ASP A 442 7.04 -21.18 17.98
N GLY A 443 6.76 -19.92 17.63
CA GLY A 443 5.59 -19.54 16.84
C GLY A 443 5.75 -19.78 15.34
N ASP A 444 6.99 -19.91 14.87
CA ASP A 444 7.40 -20.07 13.48
C ASP A 444 8.35 -21.26 13.26
N PHE A 445 8.62 -22.06 14.30
CA PHE A 445 9.41 -23.29 14.24
C PHE A 445 10.86 -23.10 13.78
N ASP A 446 11.44 -21.92 14.03
CA ASP A 446 12.82 -21.59 13.65
C ASP A 446 13.86 -22.02 14.71
N GLY A 447 13.38 -22.55 15.84
CA GLY A 447 14.20 -22.98 16.97
C GLY A 447 14.42 -21.90 18.03
N ASP A 448 13.90 -20.68 17.84
CA ASP A 448 13.97 -19.55 18.76
C ASP A 448 12.58 -19.23 19.35
N GLY A 449 12.19 -19.96 20.39
CA GLY A 449 10.92 -19.72 21.09
C GLY A 449 11.00 -18.76 22.29
N VAL A 450 9.85 -18.24 22.69
CA VAL A 450 9.68 -17.42 23.90
C VAL A 450 9.13 -18.24 25.06
N ASP A 451 9.71 -18.03 26.24
CA ASP A 451 9.21 -18.61 27.48
C ASP A 451 7.96 -17.86 27.93
N PHE A 452 6.80 -18.50 27.80
CA PHE A 452 5.55 -18.03 28.35
C PHE A 452 5.36 -18.57 29.78
N PRO A 453 5.43 -17.71 30.82
CA PRO A 453 5.26 -18.14 32.21
C PRO A 453 3.78 -18.41 32.50
N HIS A 454 3.33 -19.59 32.12
CA HIS A 454 1.93 -20.00 32.20
C HIS A 454 1.38 -19.91 33.64
N ALA A 455 2.20 -20.26 34.63
CA ALA A 455 1.82 -20.15 36.04
C ALA A 455 1.51 -18.70 36.47
N GLN A 456 2.32 -17.72 36.04
CA GLN A 456 2.04 -16.30 36.30
C GLN A 456 0.78 -15.81 35.58
N HIS A 457 0.50 -16.36 34.39
CA HIS A 457 -0.68 -16.01 33.63
C HIS A 457 -1.97 -16.53 34.30
N ILE A 458 -1.96 -17.76 34.81
CA ILE A 458 -3.03 -18.35 35.63
C ILE A 458 -3.29 -17.48 36.87
N GLU A 459 -2.23 -17.11 37.59
CA GLU A 459 -2.34 -16.26 38.79
C GLU A 459 -2.94 -14.89 38.46
N LYS A 460 -2.51 -14.27 37.35
CA LYS A 460 -2.95 -12.94 36.92
C LYS A 460 -4.42 -12.91 36.45
N ASN A 461 -4.92 -14.01 35.89
CA ASN A 461 -6.26 -14.05 35.30
C ASN A 461 -7.33 -14.70 36.18
N GLY A 462 -7.02 -15.01 37.44
CA GLY A 462 -8.01 -15.46 38.42
C GLY A 462 -8.02 -16.98 38.64
N GLY A 463 -6.88 -17.65 38.46
CA GLY A 463 -6.70 -19.07 38.73
C GLY A 463 -7.23 -19.97 37.61
N ASP A 464 -7.24 -21.29 37.86
CA ASP A 464 -7.52 -22.33 36.87
C ASP A 464 -8.89 -22.18 36.17
N ALA A 465 -9.85 -21.51 36.82
CA ALA A 465 -11.18 -21.24 36.25
C ALA A 465 -11.14 -20.27 35.05
N SER A 466 -10.10 -19.43 34.96
CA SER A 466 -9.92 -18.47 33.85
C SER A 466 -9.53 -19.15 32.54
N CYS A 467 -8.95 -20.34 32.62
CA CYS A 467 -8.53 -21.13 31.46
C CYS A 467 -9.71 -21.48 30.54
N ALA A 468 -10.90 -21.69 31.12
CA ALA A 468 -12.11 -22.01 30.35
C ALA A 468 -12.56 -20.89 29.38
N LEU A 469 -12.16 -19.64 29.62
CA LEU A 469 -12.48 -18.50 28.75
C LEU A 469 -11.69 -18.51 27.43
N CYS A 470 -10.56 -19.21 27.39
CA CYS A 470 -9.69 -19.31 26.21
C CYS A 470 -9.65 -20.72 25.60
N HIS A 471 -9.99 -21.77 26.36
CA HIS A 471 -9.98 -23.19 25.94
C HIS A 471 -11.37 -23.75 25.60
N HIS A 472 -12.16 -23.08 24.76
CA HIS A 472 -13.55 -23.46 24.53
C HIS A 472 -13.74 -24.85 23.87
N TYR A 473 -14.78 -25.55 24.36
CA TYR A 473 -15.40 -26.82 23.94
C TYR A 473 -14.71 -28.13 24.37
N ASN A 474 -14.70 -28.35 25.68
CA ASN A 474 -14.30 -29.60 26.29
C ASN A 474 -15.39 -30.68 26.20
N LEU A 475 -14.95 -31.92 25.97
CA LEU A 475 -15.74 -33.13 26.21
C LEU A 475 -16.25 -33.15 27.67
N PRO A 476 -17.35 -33.86 27.98
CA PRO A 476 -17.83 -33.96 29.36
C PRO A 476 -16.72 -34.49 30.29
N GLN A 477 -16.47 -33.75 31.39
CA GLN A 477 -15.43 -33.98 32.41
C GLN A 477 -13.98 -33.62 32.06
N ASP A 478 -13.74 -33.06 30.89
CA ASP A 478 -12.39 -32.69 30.49
C ASP A 478 -11.95 -31.38 31.19
N ARG A 479 -10.82 -31.46 31.90
CA ARG A 479 -10.24 -30.34 32.66
C ARG A 479 -8.91 -29.86 32.09
N CYS A 480 -8.33 -30.57 31.11
CA CYS A 480 -6.93 -30.35 30.71
C CYS A 480 -6.59 -30.72 29.24
N SER A 481 -7.53 -31.14 28.38
CA SER A 481 -7.16 -31.46 27.00
C SER A 481 -6.70 -30.21 26.26
N GLY A 482 -5.47 -30.27 25.74
CA GLY A 482 -4.97 -29.22 24.85
C GLY A 482 -5.77 -29.21 23.54
N CYS A 483 -5.78 -28.08 22.84
CA CYS A 483 -6.47 -27.96 21.56
C CYS A 483 -6.05 -29.05 20.55
N TYR A 484 -4.83 -29.59 20.67
CA TYR A 484 -4.29 -30.70 19.88
C TYR A 484 -5.13 -31.99 19.92
N SER A 485 -5.86 -32.21 21.02
CA SER A 485 -6.63 -33.43 21.26
C SER A 485 -7.86 -33.53 20.36
N CYS A 486 -8.46 -32.37 20.02
CA CYS A 486 -9.68 -32.26 19.24
C CYS A 486 -9.47 -31.57 17.88
N HIS A 487 -8.42 -30.75 17.76
CA HIS A 487 -8.04 -30.06 16.53
C HIS A 487 -6.62 -30.49 16.14
N ARG A 488 -6.53 -31.36 15.13
CA ARG A 488 -5.25 -31.71 14.50
C ARG A 488 -4.68 -30.59 13.65
N ASP A 489 -5.55 -29.84 12.98
CA ASP A 489 -5.18 -28.75 12.09
C ASP A 489 -6.20 -27.62 12.24
N MET A 490 -5.76 -26.45 12.72
CA MET A 490 -6.64 -25.31 13.05
C MET A 490 -7.44 -24.79 11.84
N TYR A 491 -6.98 -25.06 10.62
CA TYR A 491 -7.57 -24.57 9.37
C TYR A 491 -8.18 -25.69 8.50
N GLN A 492 -8.22 -26.93 8.98
CA GLN A 492 -8.92 -28.02 8.28
C GLN A 492 -10.24 -28.38 8.98
N LEU A 493 -11.16 -28.98 8.22
CA LEU A 493 -12.37 -29.56 8.78
C LEU A 493 -12.00 -30.72 9.71
N SER A 494 -12.05 -30.49 11.01
CA SER A 494 -11.85 -31.53 12.03
C SER A 494 -13.15 -32.29 12.28
N ASP A 495 -13.16 -33.59 12.03
CA ASP A 495 -14.27 -34.47 12.41
C ASP A 495 -14.23 -34.74 13.92
N ALA A 496 -14.87 -33.86 14.69
CA ALA A 496 -14.94 -33.93 16.15
C ALA A 496 -15.56 -35.23 16.68
N PHE A 497 -16.38 -35.92 15.87
CA PHE A 497 -17.02 -37.18 16.25
C PHE A 497 -16.24 -38.41 15.77
N ARG A 498 -15.22 -38.23 14.90
CA ARG A 498 -14.49 -39.34 14.26
C ARG A 498 -15.46 -40.37 13.66
N HIS A 499 -16.39 -39.91 12.81
CA HIS A 499 -17.41 -40.72 12.15
C HIS A 499 -16.83 -41.98 11.49
N ASP A 500 -15.68 -41.87 10.84
CA ASP A 500 -15.02 -43.02 10.20
C ASP A 500 -14.58 -44.08 11.21
N TRP A 501 -14.16 -43.66 12.40
CA TRP A 501 -13.79 -44.58 13.47
C TRP A 501 -15.03 -45.23 14.10
N HIS A 502 -16.09 -44.46 14.36
CA HIS A 502 -17.37 -45.02 14.82
C HIS A 502 -18.03 -45.95 13.80
N ALA A 503 -17.82 -45.71 12.51
CA ALA A 503 -18.28 -46.58 11.42
C ALA A 503 -17.37 -47.79 11.18
N SER A 504 -16.17 -47.82 11.76
CA SER A 504 -15.25 -48.95 11.65
C SER A 504 -15.71 -50.14 12.49
N SER A 505 -15.20 -51.33 12.20
CA SER A 505 -15.49 -52.55 12.96
C SER A 505 -15.03 -52.47 14.43
N GLU A 506 -14.01 -51.66 14.72
CA GLU A 506 -13.47 -51.48 16.07
C GLU A 506 -14.32 -50.49 16.89
N GLY A 507 -14.70 -49.35 16.30
CA GLY A 507 -15.51 -48.34 16.99
C GLY A 507 -17.00 -48.71 17.07
N GLY A 508 -17.56 -49.28 16.01
CA GLY A 508 -18.97 -49.66 15.93
C GLY A 508 -19.35 -50.87 16.80
N ALA A 509 -18.37 -51.61 17.32
CA ALA A 509 -18.59 -52.75 18.22
C ALA A 509 -18.70 -52.33 19.71
N LEU A 510 -18.37 -51.09 20.05
CA LEU A 510 -18.46 -50.55 21.40
C LEU A 510 -19.84 -49.93 21.61
N ARG A 511 -20.43 -50.10 22.79
CA ARG A 511 -21.71 -49.46 23.10
C ARG A 511 -21.43 -47.99 23.40
N CYS A 512 -22.32 -47.08 23.02
CA CYS A 512 -22.07 -45.65 23.17
C CYS A 512 -21.69 -45.25 24.61
N PHE A 513 -22.27 -45.90 25.62
CA PHE A 513 -21.99 -45.62 27.03
C PHE A 513 -20.72 -46.27 27.58
N ASP A 514 -20.05 -47.14 26.80
CA ASP A 514 -18.72 -47.63 27.15
C ASP A 514 -17.66 -46.53 26.90
N CYS A 515 -17.98 -45.51 26.10
CA CYS A 515 -17.11 -44.36 25.79
C CYS A 515 -17.73 -42.99 26.13
N HIS A 516 -19.03 -42.92 26.45
CA HIS A 516 -19.75 -41.69 26.78
C HIS A 516 -20.51 -41.79 28.10
N GLN A 517 -20.65 -40.66 28.80
CA GLN A 517 -21.26 -40.62 30.14
C GLN A 517 -22.78 -40.85 30.10
N GLN A 518 -23.31 -41.73 30.96
CA GLN A 518 -24.75 -41.95 31.05
C GLN A 518 -25.48 -40.70 31.57
N GLY A 519 -26.48 -40.22 30.81
CA GLY A 519 -27.38 -39.14 31.23
C GLY A 519 -27.19 -37.78 30.54
N LEU A 520 -26.29 -37.67 29.56
CA LEU A 520 -26.19 -36.50 28.68
C LEU A 520 -26.71 -36.86 27.28
N THR A 521 -28.02 -36.73 27.10
CA THR A 521 -28.66 -36.52 25.79
C THR A 521 -29.22 -35.11 25.74
#